data_AF-A0A2M9Z899-F1
#
_entry.id   AF-A0A2M9Z899-F1
#
_cell.length_a   1.000
_cell.length_b   1.000
_cell.length_c   1.000
_cell.angle_alpha   90.00
_cell.angle_beta   90.00
_cell.angle_gamma   90.00
#
_symmetry.space_group_name_H-M   'P 1'
#
loop_
_entity.id
_entity.type
_entity.pdbx_description
1 polymer ?
#
loop_
_entity_poly.entity_id
_entity_poly.type
_entity_poly.pdbx_seq_one_letter_code
_entity_poly.pdbx_strand_id
1 'polypeptide(L)'
;MSLESPKILILEDENIVARDLCSQLERIGYTSVRVVKTGEEALTRVLEEKPDLLILDITLSRGELDGIETGAEIHTFSDIPIIYLTAYANESTWTRTKETKPYGYILKPFQIQELKIAIEMALNKSAWERKRHKERDILSSVLGDSVLWEVQHDAMQLGSEKDNENEEDRSSKNSPLYGRKLLNELG
;
A
#
# COMPACT_ATOMS: atom_id res chain seq x y z
N MET A 1 5.69 -0.72 27.38
CA MET A 1 5.87 -1.76 26.35
C MET A 1 7.10 -1.38 25.57
N SER A 2 8.12 -2.25 25.51
CA SER A 2 9.19 -2.09 24.53
C SER A 2 8.55 -2.24 23.16
N LEU A 3 8.49 -1.17 22.36
CA LEU A 3 8.14 -1.33 20.95
C LEU A 3 9.35 -2.01 20.32
N GLU A 4 9.27 -3.33 20.10
CA GLU A 4 10.23 -4.00 19.25
C GLU A 4 10.22 -3.33 17.86
N SER A 5 11.40 -3.12 17.29
CA SER A 5 11.54 -2.60 15.93
C SER A 5 10.74 -3.50 14.98
N PRO A 6 9.91 -2.94 14.08
CA PRO A 6 9.27 -3.72 13.02
C PRO A 6 10.29 -4.57 12.27
N LYS A 7 9.93 -5.83 12.00
CA LYS A 7 10.75 -6.75 11.23
C LYS A 7 10.57 -6.48 9.75
N ILE A 8 11.63 -6.07 9.07
CA ILE A 8 11.60 -5.77 7.64
C ILE A 8 12.36 -6.87 6.90
N LEU A 9 11.70 -7.48 5.91
CA LEU A 9 12.35 -8.38 4.96
C LEU A 9 12.56 -7.65 3.64
N ILE A 10 13.80 -7.64 3.17
CA ILE A 10 14.24 -7.04 1.90
C ILE A 10 14.56 -8.16 0.92
N LEU A 11 14.02 -8.09 -0.28
CA LEU A 11 14.43 -8.89 -1.43
C LEU A 11 15.24 -8.02 -2.40
N GLU A 12 16.55 -8.23 -2.43
CA GLU A 12 17.50 -7.46 -3.23
C GLU A 12 18.76 -8.31 -3.49
N ASP A 13 19.06 -8.59 -4.75
CA ASP A 13 20.19 -9.45 -5.13
C ASP A 13 21.51 -8.68 -5.28
N GLU A 14 21.46 -7.35 -5.46
CA GLU A 14 22.62 -6.49 -5.52
C GLU A 14 23.14 -6.10 -4.12
N ASN A 15 24.29 -6.68 -3.74
CA ASN A 15 24.88 -6.46 -2.40
C ASN A 15 25.10 -4.97 -2.04
N ILE A 16 25.43 -4.13 -3.02
CA ILE A 16 25.71 -2.71 -2.79
C ILE A 16 24.40 -1.99 -2.45
N VAL A 17 23.35 -2.23 -3.22
CA VAL A 17 22.02 -1.65 -3.00
C VAL A 17 21.44 -2.14 -1.68
N ALA A 18 21.51 -3.45 -1.40
CA ALA A 18 21.05 -4.02 -0.14
C ALA A 18 21.76 -3.41 1.08
N ARG A 19 23.09 -3.21 1.01
CA ARG A 19 23.85 -2.60 2.09
C ARG A 19 23.48 -1.14 2.32
N ASP A 20 23.31 -0.38 1.23
CA ASP A 20 22.87 1.01 1.33
C ASP A 20 21.47 1.09 1.96
N LEU A 21 20.53 0.26 1.50
CA LEU A 21 19.19 0.18 2.05
C LEU A 21 19.19 -0.16 3.54
N CYS A 22 19.94 -1.19 3.96
CA CYS A 22 20.08 -1.54 5.37
C CYS A 22 20.66 -0.38 6.19
N SER A 23 21.69 0.30 5.69
CA SER A 23 22.29 1.45 6.38
C SER A 23 21.30 2.61 6.53
N GLN A 24 20.51 2.89 5.49
CA GLN A 24 19.47 3.92 5.54
C GLN A 24 18.36 3.56 6.53
N LEU A 25 17.92 2.30 6.56
CA LEU A 25 16.92 1.79 7.51
C LEU A 25 17.39 1.89 8.96
N GLU A 26 18.64 1.50 9.23
CA GLU A 26 19.24 1.59 10.56
C GLU A 26 19.29 3.06 11.04
N ARG A 27 19.66 3.99 10.15
CA ARG A 27 19.71 5.43 10.46
C ARG A 27 18.35 6.04 10.81
N ILE A 28 17.25 5.46 10.34
CA ILE A 28 15.88 5.89 10.69
C ILE A 28 15.24 5.03 11.79
N GLY A 29 15.99 4.10 12.39
CA GLY A 29 15.59 3.36 13.59
C GLY A 29 15.01 1.97 13.35
N TYR A 30 15.05 1.43 12.13
CA TYR A 30 14.67 0.05 11.85
C TYR A 30 15.89 -0.87 11.97
N THR A 31 15.96 -1.62 13.07
CA THR A 31 17.13 -2.46 13.40
C THR A 31 16.92 -3.95 13.16
N SER A 32 15.67 -4.38 12.96
CA SER A 32 15.32 -5.78 12.66
C SER A 32 15.15 -6.00 11.16
N VAL A 33 16.24 -5.91 10.40
CA VAL A 33 16.23 -6.02 8.94
C VAL A 33 16.88 -7.33 8.50
N ARG A 34 16.21 -8.06 7.61
CA ARG A 34 16.77 -9.23 6.91
C ARG A 34 16.80 -8.99 5.42
N VAL A 35 17.90 -9.37 4.78
CA VAL A 35 18.05 -9.36 3.32
C VAL A 35 18.06 -10.80 2.82
N VAL A 36 17.30 -11.05 1.76
CA VAL A 36 17.31 -12.27 0.95
C VAL A 36 17.56 -11.90 -0.51
N LYS A 37 18.05 -12.87 -1.29
CA LYS A 37 18.53 -12.60 -2.66
C LYS A 37 17.69 -13.22 -3.77
N THR A 38 16.73 -14.08 -3.42
CA THR A 38 15.85 -14.73 -4.39
C THR A 38 14.42 -14.79 -3.85
N GLY A 39 13.44 -14.85 -4.75
CA GLY A 39 12.03 -14.92 -4.38
C GLY A 39 11.68 -16.16 -3.55
N GLU A 40 12.32 -17.30 -3.83
CA GLU A 40 12.09 -18.56 -3.12
C GLU A 40 12.56 -18.48 -1.67
N GLU A 41 13.72 -17.83 -1.44
CA GLU A 41 14.18 -17.54 -0.10
C GLU A 41 13.20 -16.60 0.61
N ALA A 42 12.70 -15.56 -0.08
CA ALA A 42 11.72 -14.63 0.48
C ALA A 42 10.44 -15.36 0.93
N LEU A 43 9.87 -16.22 0.09
CA LEU A 43 8.69 -17.03 0.42
C LEU A 43 8.90 -17.85 1.69
N THR A 44 10.06 -18.51 1.78
CA THR A 44 10.44 -19.31 2.96
C THR A 44 10.54 -18.43 4.21
N ARG A 45 11.24 -17.30 4.14
CA ARG A 45 11.43 -16.39 5.28
C ARG A 45 10.14 -15.74 5.75
N VAL A 46 9.21 -15.44 4.85
CA VAL A 46 7.92 -14.86 5.24
C VAL A 46 7.15 -15.83 6.14
N LEU A 47 7.13 -17.12 5.79
CA LEU A 47 6.46 -18.14 6.59
C LEU A 47 7.12 -18.37 7.95
N GLU A 48 8.45 -18.38 7.98
CA GLU A 48 9.22 -18.66 9.20
C GLU A 48 9.28 -17.46 10.17
N GLU A 49 9.53 -16.26 9.65
CA GLU A 49 9.91 -15.10 10.46
C GLU A 49 8.77 -14.11 10.67
N LYS A 50 7.73 -14.19 9.82
CA LYS A 50 6.53 -13.34 9.83
C LYS A 50 6.89 -11.86 9.93
N PRO A 51 7.53 -11.29 8.89
CA PRO A 51 7.92 -9.88 8.89
C PRO A 51 6.70 -8.96 8.95
N ASP A 52 6.91 -7.75 9.44
CA ASP A 52 5.88 -6.70 9.52
C ASP A 52 5.78 -5.88 8.22
N LEU A 53 6.82 -5.93 7.39
CA LEU A 53 6.91 -5.23 6.11
C LEU A 53 7.84 -5.97 5.14
N LEU A 54 7.46 -5.95 3.86
CA LEU A 54 8.30 -6.37 2.75
C LEU A 54 8.76 -5.17 1.92
N ILE A 55 10.04 -5.16 1.57
CA ILE A 55 10.61 -4.26 0.56
C ILE A 55 11.19 -5.13 -0.55
N LEU A 56 10.57 -5.11 -1.73
CA LEU A 56 10.91 -6.03 -2.82
C LEU A 56 11.47 -5.25 -4.01
N ASP A 57 12.69 -5.58 -4.45
CA ASP A 57 13.14 -5.15 -5.77
C ASP A 57 12.34 -5.87 -6.85
N ILE A 58 11.79 -5.11 -7.79
CA ILE A 58 11.04 -5.63 -8.93
C ILE A 58 11.94 -6.47 -9.84
N THR A 59 13.16 -6.01 -10.11
CA THR A 59 14.04 -6.64 -11.09
C THR A 59 15.14 -7.41 -10.38
N LEU A 60 15.04 -8.74 -10.40
CA LEU A 60 16.04 -9.63 -9.80
C LEU A 60 16.81 -10.36 -10.89
N SER A 61 18.12 -10.49 -10.71
CA SER A 61 18.97 -11.27 -11.63
C SER A 61 19.23 -12.69 -11.11
N ARG A 62 18.66 -13.06 -9.95
CA ARG A 62 18.84 -14.36 -9.29
C ARG A 62 17.50 -14.97 -8.91
N GLY A 63 17.39 -16.29 -9.08
CA GLY A 63 16.17 -17.04 -8.80
C GLY A 63 15.31 -17.20 -10.06
N GLU A 64 14.17 -17.87 -9.89
CA GLU A 64 13.17 -18.07 -10.95
C GLU A 64 12.08 -17.00 -10.91
N LEU A 65 11.80 -16.45 -9.72
CA LEU A 65 10.78 -15.43 -9.50
C LEU A 65 11.37 -14.01 -9.50
N ASP A 66 10.72 -13.10 -10.22
CA ASP A 66 10.96 -11.66 -10.05
C ASP A 66 10.28 -11.11 -8.78
N GLY A 67 10.52 -9.85 -8.45
CA GLY A 67 9.96 -9.26 -7.22
C GLY A 67 8.44 -9.14 -7.23
N ILE A 68 7.84 -8.96 -8.41
CA ILE A 68 6.39 -8.82 -8.54
C ILE A 68 5.74 -10.18 -8.34
N GLU A 69 6.25 -11.22 -9.01
CA GLU A 69 5.80 -12.60 -8.87
C GLU A 69 5.95 -13.06 -7.41
N THR A 70 7.09 -12.77 -6.80
CA THR A 70 7.31 -13.05 -5.37
C THR A 70 6.25 -12.36 -4.49
N GLY A 71 5.97 -11.08 -4.74
CA GLY A 71 4.95 -10.34 -3.99
C GLY A 71 3.54 -10.88 -4.21
N ALA A 72 3.22 -11.34 -5.43
CA ALA A 72 1.94 -11.94 -5.76
C ALA A 72 1.74 -13.27 -5.04
N GLU A 73 2.75 -14.14 -5.05
CA GLU A 73 2.75 -15.41 -4.32
C GLU A 73 2.58 -15.18 -2.81
N ILE A 74 3.31 -14.22 -2.23
CA ILE A 74 3.17 -13.88 -0.80
C ILE A 74 1.76 -13.39 -0.48
N HIS A 75 1.17 -12.57 -1.35
CA HIS A 75 -0.19 -12.04 -1.17
C HIS A 75 -1.26 -13.14 -1.17
N THR A 76 -0.98 -14.34 -1.72
CA THR A 76 -1.95 -15.46 -1.66
C THR A 76 -2.16 -16.02 -0.25
N PHE A 77 -1.18 -15.84 0.65
CA PHE A 77 -1.20 -16.43 1.99
C PHE A 77 -0.90 -15.43 3.11
N SER A 78 -0.62 -14.17 2.80
CA SER A 78 -0.23 -13.15 3.77
C SER A 78 -0.67 -11.74 3.39
N ASP A 79 -1.16 -10.98 4.38
CA ASP A 79 -1.54 -9.56 4.23
C ASP A 79 -0.41 -8.60 4.66
N ILE A 80 0.84 -9.04 4.62
CA ILE A 80 1.98 -8.20 4.99
C ILE A 80 2.10 -7.06 3.96
N PRO A 81 2.23 -5.79 4.39
CA PRO A 81 2.38 -4.68 3.46
C PRO A 81 3.65 -4.84 2.62
N ILE A 82 3.53 -4.56 1.31
CA ILE A 82 4.62 -4.63 0.33
C ILE A 82 4.93 -3.23 -0.19
N ILE A 83 6.21 -2.87 -0.18
CA ILE A 83 6.76 -1.72 -0.90
C ILE A 83 7.68 -2.23 -2.00
N TYR A 84 7.51 -1.73 -3.23
CA TYR A 84 8.39 -2.10 -4.34
C TYR A 84 9.51 -1.09 -4.56
N LEU A 85 10.72 -1.58 -4.82
CA LEU A 85 11.83 -0.79 -5.36
C LEU A 85 11.83 -0.92 -6.88
N THR A 86 12.04 0.18 -7.60
CA THR A 86 12.09 0.15 -9.07
C THR A 86 13.12 1.12 -9.63
N ALA A 87 13.83 0.72 -10.68
CA ALA A 87 14.69 1.60 -11.47
C ALA A 87 13.92 2.39 -12.55
N TYR A 88 12.71 1.94 -12.92
CA TYR A 88 11.93 2.52 -14.01
C TYR A 88 10.42 2.49 -13.73
N ALA A 89 9.76 3.63 -13.89
CA ALA A 89 8.31 3.74 -13.88
C ALA A 89 7.77 3.57 -15.31
N ASN A 90 7.72 2.34 -15.82
CA ASN A 90 7.02 2.06 -17.08
C ASN A 90 5.63 1.43 -16.81
N GLU A 91 4.73 1.56 -17.77
CA GLU A 91 3.32 1.20 -17.64
C GLU A 91 3.09 -0.33 -17.51
N SER A 92 4.00 -1.14 -18.07
CA SER A 92 3.96 -2.60 -17.98
C SER A 92 4.27 -3.10 -16.57
N THR A 93 5.26 -2.52 -15.89
CA THR A 93 5.56 -2.79 -14.47
C THR A 93 4.42 -2.35 -13.56
N TRP A 94 3.77 -1.23 -13.87
CA TRP A 94 2.63 -0.75 -13.10
C TRP A 94 1.44 -1.71 -13.16
N THR A 95 1.15 -2.28 -14.33
CA THR A 95 -0.01 -3.18 -14.49
C THR A 95 0.18 -4.48 -13.73
N ARG A 96 1.39 -5.08 -13.77
CA ARG A 96 1.69 -6.34 -13.07
C ARG A 96 1.64 -6.21 -11.55
N THR A 97 1.93 -5.03 -11.00
CA THR A 97 1.94 -4.81 -9.54
C THR A 97 0.56 -4.49 -8.95
N LYS A 98 -0.45 -4.16 -9.75
CA LYS A 98 -1.79 -3.83 -9.23
C LYS A 98 -2.43 -4.99 -8.46
N GLU A 99 -2.15 -6.21 -8.87
CA GLU A 99 -2.74 -7.42 -8.27
C GLU A 99 -2.28 -7.63 -6.83
N THR A 100 -1.09 -7.15 -6.48
CA THR A 100 -0.51 -7.28 -5.14
C THR A 100 -0.88 -6.12 -4.20
N LYS A 101 -1.70 -5.16 -4.69
CA LYS A 101 -2.17 -3.98 -3.95
C LYS A 101 -1.07 -3.33 -3.09
N PRO A 102 0.06 -2.92 -3.70
CA PRO A 102 1.20 -2.46 -2.94
C PRO A 102 0.89 -1.22 -2.11
N TYR A 103 1.58 -1.13 -0.98
CA TYR A 103 1.47 -0.01 -0.06
C TYR A 103 2.33 1.18 -0.49
N GLY A 104 3.29 0.97 -1.39
CA GLY A 104 4.10 2.04 -1.95
C GLY A 104 5.10 1.56 -3.00
N TYR A 105 5.70 2.53 -3.67
CA TYR A 105 6.80 2.33 -4.61
C TYR A 105 7.89 3.35 -4.29
N ILE A 106 9.14 2.93 -4.42
CA ILE A 106 10.32 3.76 -4.21
C ILE A 106 11.20 3.64 -5.45
N LEU A 107 11.56 4.77 -6.04
CA LEU A 107 12.46 4.83 -7.19
C LEU A 107 13.92 4.72 -6.75
N LYS A 108 14.73 3.96 -7.49
CA LYS A 108 16.18 3.92 -7.34
C LYS A 108 16.82 5.06 -8.16
N PRO A 109 17.83 5.77 -7.64
CA PRO A 109 18.33 5.74 -6.26
C PRO A 109 17.36 6.42 -5.30
N PHE A 110 17.21 5.87 -4.09
CA PHE A 110 16.24 6.33 -3.11
C PHE A 110 16.87 7.23 -2.04
N GLN A 111 16.07 8.18 -1.55
CA GLN A 111 16.45 9.05 -0.44
C GLN A 111 15.90 8.53 0.89
N ILE A 112 16.65 8.75 1.97
CA ILE A 112 16.29 8.32 3.33
C ILE A 112 14.89 8.83 3.76
N GLN A 113 14.51 10.03 3.32
CA GLN A 113 13.21 10.62 3.65
C GLN A 113 12.06 9.92 2.90
N GLU A 114 12.25 9.56 1.64
CA GLU A 114 11.25 8.83 0.84
C GLU A 114 11.03 7.43 1.43
N LEU A 115 12.12 6.74 1.77
CA LEU A 115 12.08 5.44 2.43
C LEU A 115 11.32 5.50 3.75
N LYS A 116 11.64 6.50 4.60
CA LYS A 116 10.96 6.71 5.88
C LYS A 116 9.44 6.90 5.70
N ILE A 117 9.04 7.82 4.82
CA ILE A 117 7.62 8.13 4.58
C ILE A 117 6.88 6.88 4.09
N ALA A 118 7.44 6.18 3.09
CA ALA A 118 6.81 4.99 2.52
C ALA A 118 6.59 3.89 3.57
N ILE A 119 7.60 3.63 4.42
CA ILE A 119 7.53 2.63 5.49
C ILE A 119 6.50 3.02 6.54
N GLU A 120 6.55 4.27 7.04
CA GLU A 120 5.61 4.75 8.06
C GLU A 120 4.16 4.68 7.55
N MET A 121 3.92 5.08 6.30
CA MET A 121 2.59 4.97 5.69
C MET A 121 2.15 3.52 5.54
N ALA A 122 3.03 2.62 5.10
CA ALA A 122 2.73 1.21 4.91
C ALA A 122 2.37 0.51 6.23
N LEU A 123 3.21 0.66 7.26
CA LEU A 123 2.99 0.07 8.58
C LEU A 123 1.72 0.62 9.23
N ASN A 124 1.51 1.94 9.21
CA ASN A 124 0.32 2.55 9.79
C ASN A 124 -0.95 2.06 9.07
N LYS A 125 -1.00 2.15 7.74
CA LYS A 125 -2.18 1.73 6.97
C LYS A 125 -2.51 0.25 7.22
N SER A 126 -1.50 -0.62 7.23
CA SER A 126 -1.72 -2.05 7.48
C SER A 126 -2.24 -2.31 8.91
N ALA A 127 -1.76 -1.57 9.91
CA ALA A 127 -2.26 -1.65 11.27
C ALA A 127 -3.72 -1.22 11.39
N TRP A 128 -4.12 -0.15 10.70
CA TRP A 128 -5.51 0.30 10.63
C TRP A 128 -6.42 -0.70 9.93
N GLU A 129 -5.96 -1.34 8.86
CA GLU A 129 -6.71 -2.38 8.14
C GLU A 129 -6.91 -3.63 9.01
N ARG A 130 -5.86 -4.12 9.67
CA ARG A 130 -5.96 -5.24 10.61
C ARG A 130 -6.91 -4.95 11.78
N LYS A 131 -6.86 -3.73 12.33
CA LYS A 131 -7.77 -3.32 13.41
C LYS A 131 -9.22 -3.32 12.95
N ARG A 132 -9.52 -2.73 11.78
CA ARG A 132 -10.88 -2.71 11.21
C ARG A 132 -11.40 -4.11 10.90
N HIS A 133 -10.56 -4.98 10.35
CA HIS A 133 -10.94 -6.37 10.10
C HIS A 133 -11.33 -7.08 11.39
N LYS A 134 -10.50 -6.95 12.44
CA LYS A 134 -10.78 -7.57 13.74
C LYS A 134 -12.06 -7.05 14.38
N GLU A 135 -12.30 -5.74 14.33
CA GLU A 135 -13.53 -5.13 14.84
C GLU A 135 -14.76 -5.64 14.08
N ARG A 136 -14.67 -5.75 12.75
CA ARG A 136 -15.75 -6.29 11.91
C ARG A 136 -16.04 -7.77 12.22
N ASP A 137 -15.00 -8.59 12.35
CA ASP A 137 -15.16 -10.03 12.61
C ASP A 137 -15.77 -10.26 14.01
N ILE A 138 -15.40 -9.43 15.00
CA ILE A 138 -16.05 -9.43 16.32
C ILE A 138 -17.53 -9.05 16.19
N LEU A 139 -17.83 -7.95 15.48
CA LEU A 139 -19.22 -7.51 15.28
C LEU A 139 -20.07 -8.58 14.59
N SER A 140 -19.52 -9.31 13.60
CA SER A 140 -20.27 -10.37 12.90
C SER A 140 -20.57 -11.55 13.81
N SER A 141 -19.60 -11.94 14.64
CA SER A 141 -19.78 -13.03 15.59
C SER A 141 -20.84 -12.73 16.66
N VAL A 142 -21.05 -11.45 17.01
CA VAL A 142 -21.99 -11.02 18.06
C VAL A 142 -23.37 -10.73 17.51
N LEU A 143 -23.47 -10.02 16.38
CA LEU A 143 -24.75 -9.56 15.82
C LEU A 143 -25.38 -10.57 14.85
N GLY A 144 -24.60 -11.53 14.36
CA GLY A 144 -24.98 -12.41 13.25
C GLY A 144 -24.92 -11.69 11.90
N ASP A 145 -24.55 -12.42 10.84
CA ASP A 145 -24.28 -11.85 9.52
C ASP A 145 -25.47 -11.04 8.94
N SER A 146 -26.71 -11.41 9.29
CA SER A 146 -27.93 -10.76 8.78
C SER A 146 -28.07 -9.29 9.21
N VAL A 147 -27.59 -8.91 10.40
CA VAL A 147 -27.71 -7.54 10.93
C VAL A 147 -26.62 -6.63 10.37
N LEU A 148 -25.43 -7.17 10.07
CA LEU A 148 -24.35 -6.40 9.45
C LEU A 148 -24.67 -5.97 8.02
N TRP A 149 -25.35 -6.83 7.25
CA TRP A 149 -25.78 -6.50 5.90
C TRP A 149 -26.75 -5.32 5.88
N GLU A 150 -27.71 -5.25 6.82
CA GLU A 150 -28.63 -4.11 6.93
C GLU A 150 -27.88 -2.81 7.26
N VAL A 151 -26.98 -2.84 8.24
CA VAL A 151 -26.20 -1.65 8.63
C VAL A 151 -25.27 -1.16 7.50
N GLN A 152 -24.63 -2.07 6.76
CA GLN A 152 -23.78 -1.69 5.62
C GLN A 152 -24.60 -1.19 4.43
N HIS A 153 -25.77 -1.80 4.18
CA HIS A 153 -26.69 -1.37 3.13
C HIS A 153 -27.19 0.05 3.39
N ASP A 154 -27.60 0.36 4.62
CA ASP A 154 -28.06 1.69 5.01
C ASP A 154 -26.92 2.73 4.94
N ALA A 155 -25.70 2.37 5.38
CA ALA A 155 -24.53 3.25 5.28
C ALA A 155 -24.13 3.56 3.83
N MET A 156 -24.27 2.61 2.90
CA MET A 156 -24.04 2.83 1.47
C MET A 156 -25.09 3.76 0.85
N GLN A 157 -26.36 3.64 1.25
CA GLN A 157 -27.41 4.56 0.79
C GLN A 157 -27.15 6.00 1.25
N LEU A 158 -26.77 6.18 2.52
CA LEU A 158 -26.42 7.49 3.10
C LEU A 158 -25.15 8.12 2.47
N GLY A 159 -24.20 7.32 2.01
CA GLY A 159 -23.01 7.80 1.29
C GLY A 159 -23.34 8.28 -0.12
N SER A 160 -24.18 7.52 -0.84
CA SER A 160 -24.60 7.84 -2.21
C SER A 160 -25.47 9.09 -2.31
N GLU A 161 -26.28 9.39 -1.28
CA GLU A 161 -27.07 10.62 -1.22
C GLU A 161 -26.18 11.86 -1.04
N LYS A 162 -25.09 11.76 -0.27
CA LYS A 162 -24.13 12.86 -0.07
C LYS A 162 -23.24 13.13 -1.28
N ASP A 163 -22.93 12.10 -2.06
CA ASP A 163 -22.19 12.27 -3.31
C ASP A 163 -23.06 12.91 -4.40
N ASN A 164 -24.37 12.59 -4.45
CA ASN A 164 -25.34 13.24 -5.35
C ASN A 164 -25.60 14.71 -4.99
N GLU A 165 -25.71 15.07 -3.70
CA GLU A 165 -25.87 16.48 -3.29
C GLU A 165 -24.65 17.35 -3.68
N ASN A 166 -23.44 16.76 -3.69
CA ASN A 166 -22.22 17.45 -4.11
C ASN A 166 -22.06 17.57 -5.64
N GLU A 167 -22.65 16.67 -6.43
CA GLU A 167 -22.68 16.78 -7.89
C GLU A 167 -23.75 17.77 -8.39
N GLU A 168 -24.91 17.86 -7.75
CA GLU A 168 -25.94 18.85 -8.11
C GLU A 168 -25.48 20.29 -7.87
N ASP A 169 -24.73 20.55 -6.78
CA ASP A 169 -24.20 21.90 -6.48
C ASP A 169 -23.04 22.30 -7.43
N ARG A 170 -22.35 21.33 -8.04
CA ARG A 170 -21.35 21.57 -9.11
C ARG A 170 -21.98 21.77 -10.48
N SER A 171 -23.09 21.09 -10.78
CA SER A 171 -23.80 21.21 -12.06
C SER A 171 -24.51 22.57 -12.21
N SER A 172 -25.03 23.14 -11.12
CA SER A 172 -25.64 24.48 -11.12
C SER A 172 -24.62 25.61 -11.40
N LYS A 173 -23.36 25.44 -10.99
CA LYS A 173 -22.28 26.45 -11.16
C LYS A 173 -21.55 26.36 -12.50
N ASN A 174 -21.72 25.28 -13.28
CA ASN A 174 -21.00 25.06 -14.54
C ASN A 174 -21.87 25.19 -15.81
N SER A 175 -23.08 25.74 -15.72
CA SER A 175 -23.88 26.00 -16.92
C SER A 175 -23.24 27.11 -17.78
N PRO A 176 -23.05 26.91 -19.11
CA PRO A 176 -22.41 27.88 -20.00
C PRO A 176 -23.24 29.17 -20.23
N LEU A 177 -24.40 29.28 -19.58
CA LEU A 177 -25.28 30.45 -19.62
C LEU A 177 -24.93 31.51 -18.57
N TYR A 178 -24.22 31.16 -17.49
CA TYR A 178 -23.81 32.14 -16.48
C TYR A 178 -22.64 33.05 -16.94
N GLY A 179 -21.76 32.54 -17.81
CA GLY A 179 -20.63 33.29 -18.36
C GLY A 179 -20.98 34.36 -19.40
N ARG A 180 -22.20 34.35 -19.94
CA ARG A 180 -22.66 35.34 -20.94
C ARG A 180 -23.35 36.56 -20.34
N LYS A 181 -23.73 36.53 -19.06
CA LYS A 181 -24.44 37.66 -18.43
C LYS A 181 -23.51 38.75 -17.90
N LEU A 182 -22.22 38.48 -17.74
CA LEU A 182 -21.23 39.45 -17.24
C LEU A 182 -20.49 40.25 -18.33
N LEU A 183 -20.72 39.96 -19.62
CA LEU A 183 -20.05 40.66 -20.73
C LEU A 183 -20.92 41.70 -21.45
N ASN A 184 -22.19 41.86 -21.05
CA ASN A 184 -23.11 42.84 -21.67
C ASN A 184 -23.36 44.11 -20.82
N GLU A 185 -22.70 44.28 -19.67
CA GLU A 185 -22.85 45.47 -18.81
C GLU A 185 -21.62 46.39 -18.79
N LEU A 186 -20.65 46.20 -19.69
CA LEU A 186 -19.48 47.08 -19.84
C LEU A 186 -19.27 47.60 -21.27
N GLY A 187 -20.35 47.73 -22.05
CA GLY A 187 -20.35 48.37 -23.37
C GLY A 187 -21.39 49.48 -23.44
#